data_AF-A0A1W2TCP9-F1
#
_entry.id   AF-A0A1W2TCP9-F1
#
_cell.length_a   1.000
_cell.length_b   1.000
_cell.length_c   1.000
_cell.angle_alpha   90.00
_cell.angle_beta   90.00
_cell.angle_gamma   90.00
#
_symmetry.space_group_name_H-M   'P 1'
#
loop_
_entity.id
_entity.type
_entity.pdbx_description
1 polymer ?
#
loop_
_entity_poly.entity_id
_entity_poly.type
_entity_poly.pdbx_seq_one_letter_code
_entity_poly.pdbx_strand_id
1 'polypeptide(L)' 'MNQITGDAPDEKALYLRDVLATSYDAVNDTAVYLKDQVAVFSAAPIGQMAGAFTIGTGASKAIFIDTEP' A
#
# COMPACT_ATOMS: atom_id res chain seq x y z
N MET A 1 16.66 -1.27 -19.92
CA MET A 1 15.29 -1.79 -19.78
C MET A 1 15.33 -2.82 -18.66
N ASN A 2 14.73 -2.53 -17.50
CA ASN A 2 14.73 -3.47 -16.38
C ASN A 2 13.76 -4.61 -16.71
N GLN A 3 14.25 -5.84 -16.74
CA GLN A 3 13.43 -7.03 -16.92
C GLN A 3 12.59 -7.27 -15.66
N ILE A 4 11.32 -7.60 -15.85
CA ILE A 4 10.49 -8.19 -14.81
C ILE A 4 10.99 -9.63 -14.63
N THR A 5 11.49 -9.96 -13.45
CA THR A 5 11.91 -11.33 -13.12
C THR A 5 10.73 -12.11 -12.56
N GLY A 6 10.31 -13.17 -13.25
CA GLY A 6 9.27 -14.10 -12.77
C GLY A 6 8.12 -14.31 -13.76
N ASP A 7 7.24 -15.26 -13.43
CA ASP A 7 6.11 -15.67 -14.29
C ASP A 7 4.81 -14.87 -14.01
N ALA A 8 4.94 -13.71 -13.36
CA ALA A 8 3.78 -12.87 -13.05
C ALA A 8 3.24 -12.23 -14.34
N PRO A 9 1.90 -12.17 -14.51
CA PRO A 9 1.30 -11.44 -15.61
C PRO A 9 1.73 -9.96 -15.63
N ASP A 10 1.84 -9.38 -16.83
CA ASP A 10 2.33 -8.02 -17.05
C ASP A 10 1.52 -6.99 -16.25
N GLU A 11 0.20 -7.17 -16.09
CA GLU A 11 -0.66 -6.27 -15.32
C GLU A 11 -0.30 -6.23 -13.83
N LYS A 12 0.14 -7.36 -13.27
CA LYS A 12 0.61 -7.42 -11.87
C LYS A 12 2.00 -6.83 -11.73
N ALA A 13 2.86 -7.12 -12.70
CA ALA A 13 4.20 -6.56 -12.73
C ALA A 13 4.17 -5.03 -12.93
N LEU A 14 3.21 -4.51 -13.69
CA LEU A 14 2.97 -3.08 -13.84
C LEU A 14 2.58 -2.45 -12.49
N TYR A 15 1.72 -3.10 -11.71
CA TYR A 15 1.32 -2.65 -10.38
C TYR A 15 2.50 -2.51 -9.40
N LEU A 16 3.51 -3.38 -9.55
CA LEU A 16 4.74 -3.33 -8.75
C LEU A 16 5.59 -2.08 -9.00
N ARG A 17 5.51 -1.49 -10.21
CA ARG A 17 6.40 -0.36 -10.58
C ARG A 17 6.02 0.97 -9.93
N ASP A 18 4.78 1.09 -9.47
CA ASP A 18 4.29 2.31 -8.85
C ASP A 18 3.42 1.97 -7.63
N VAL A 19 2.20 1.47 -7.85
CA VAL A 19 1.19 1.36 -6.79
C VAL A 19 1.70 0.61 -5.55
N LEU A 20 2.31 -0.56 -5.72
CA LEU A 20 2.82 -1.34 -4.58
C LEU A 20 4.06 -0.72 -3.93
N ALA A 21 5.02 -0.24 -4.73
CA ALA A 21 6.26 0.34 -4.22
C ALA A 21 5.97 1.64 -3.45
N THR A 22 5.21 2.55 -4.08
CA THR A 22 4.82 3.84 -3.49
C THR A 22 4.05 3.65 -2.19
N SER A 23 3.08 2.74 -2.15
CA SER A 23 2.28 2.51 -0.92
C SER A 23 3.05 1.80 0.19
N TYR A 24 3.95 0.86 -0.15
CA TYR A 24 4.82 0.21 0.82
C TYR A 24 5.77 1.22 1.46
N ASP A 25 6.45 2.03 0.64
CA ASP A 25 7.38 3.04 1.12
C ASP A 25 6.67 4.10 1.96
N ALA A 26 5.45 4.54 1.57
CA ALA A 26 4.65 5.47 2.37
C ALA A 26 4.38 4.94 3.79
N VAL A 27 4.08 3.65 3.95
CA VAL A 27 3.82 3.04 5.27
C VAL A 27 5.10 2.96 6.11
N ASN A 28 6.23 2.63 5.50
CA ASN A 28 7.51 2.55 6.20
C ASN A 28 8.03 3.94 6.59
N ASP A 29 7.94 4.92 5.70
CA ASP A 29 8.36 6.31 5.95
C ASP A 29 7.48 7.00 6.99
N THR A 30 6.18 6.66 7.02
CA THR A 30 5.25 7.08 8.09
C THR A 30 5.57 6.41 9.43
N ALA A 31 6.48 5.43 9.45
CA ALA A 31 6.91 4.70 10.64
C ALA A 31 5.75 4.04 11.40
N VAL A 32 4.93 3.27 10.69
CA VAL A 32 3.84 2.48 11.30
C VAL A 32 4.44 1.36 12.16
N TYR A 33 3.98 1.26 13.40
CA TYR A 33 4.43 0.25 14.36
C TYR A 33 3.31 -0.68 14.84
N LEU A 34 3.71 -1.74 15.54
CA LEU A 34 2.82 -2.72 16.12
C LEU A 34 1.78 -2.05 17.03
N LYS A 35 0.50 -2.38 16.79
CA LYS A 35 -0.70 -1.87 17.48
C LYS A 35 -1.12 -0.44 17.15
N ASP A 36 -0.42 0.27 16.27
CA ASP A 36 -0.86 1.60 15.84
C ASP A 36 -2.26 1.58 15.22
N GLN A 37 -2.94 2.73 15.30
CA GLN A 37 -4.17 2.99 14.56
C GLN A 37 -3.87 4.08 13.55
N VAL A 38 -4.01 3.78 12.26
CA VAL A 38 -3.55 4.63 11.17
C VAL A 38 -4.74 5.11 10.36
N ALA A 39 -4.76 6.41 10.03
CA ALA A 39 -5.70 6.99 9.09
C ALA A 39 -5.07 7.05 7.70
N VAL A 40 -5.78 6.53 6.69
CA VAL A 40 -5.40 6.60 5.27
C VAL A 40 -6.38 7.54 4.58
N PHE A 41 -5.86 8.67 4.10
CA PHE A 41 -6.66 9.64 3.36
C PHE A 41 -6.64 9.27 1.88
N SER A 42 -7.80 8.94 1.36
CA SER A 42 -8.10 8.28 0.09
C SER A 42 -8.02 6.74 0.09
N ALA A 43 -9.03 6.14 -0.52
CA ALA A 43 -9.17 4.73 -0.89
C ALA A 43 -9.00 4.54 -2.41
N ALA A 44 -8.25 5.40 -3.09
CA ALA A 44 -7.72 5.16 -4.43
C ALA A 44 -6.67 4.02 -4.42
N PRO A 45 -6.17 3.52 -5.56
CA PRO A 45 -5.29 2.35 -5.62
C PRO A 45 -4.09 2.34 -4.65
N ILE A 46 -3.36 3.46 -4.55
CA ILE A 46 -2.23 3.60 -3.60
C ILE A 46 -2.73 3.56 -2.16
N GLY A 47 -3.82 4.27 -1.84
CA GLY A 47 -4.40 4.29 -0.50
C GLY A 47 -4.88 2.91 -0.05
N GLN A 48 -5.55 2.16 -0.92
CA GLN A 48 -5.96 0.78 -0.64
C GLN A 48 -4.77 -0.12 -0.27
N MET A 49 -3.67 -0.01 -1.04
CA MET A 49 -2.45 -0.77 -0.76
C MET A 49 -1.72 -0.28 0.48
N ALA A 50 -1.71 1.03 0.76
CA ALA A 50 -1.14 1.58 1.99
C ALA A 50 -1.89 1.07 3.22
N GLY A 51 -3.22 0.98 3.18
CA GLY A 51 -4.00 0.39 4.27
C GLY A 51 -3.75 -1.12 4.42
N ALA A 52 -3.56 -1.86 3.33
CA ALA A 52 -3.19 -3.27 3.38
C ALA A 52 -1.81 -3.47 4.04
N PHE A 53 -0.80 -2.70 3.61
CA PHE A 53 0.55 -2.74 4.18
C PHE A 53 0.60 -2.26 5.62
N THR A 54 -0.21 -1.26 5.99
CA THR A 54 -0.40 -0.81 7.38
C THR A 54 -0.78 -1.97 8.30
N ILE A 55 -1.77 -2.77 7.91
CA ILE A 55 -2.18 -3.96 8.67
C ILE A 55 -1.07 -5.02 8.62
N GLY A 56 -0.43 -5.23 7.47
CA GLY A 56 0.69 -6.16 7.30
C GLY A 56 1.90 -5.87 8.22
N THR A 57 2.15 -4.59 8.53
CA THR A 57 3.21 -4.13 9.45
C THR A 57 2.84 -4.31 10.93
N GLY A 58 1.58 -4.63 11.24
CA GLY A 58 1.11 -4.94 12.59
C GLY A 58 0.27 -3.84 13.25
N ALA A 59 -0.16 -2.82 12.50
CA ALA A 59 -1.16 -1.89 13.01
C ALA A 59 -2.42 -2.63 13.46
N SER A 60 -3.07 -2.16 14.52
CA SER A 60 -4.31 -2.75 15.03
C SER A 60 -5.53 -2.34 14.20
N LYS A 61 -5.43 -1.23 13.45
CA LYS A 61 -6.52 -0.69 12.64
C LYS A 61 -6.01 0.24 11.54
N ALA A 62 -6.63 0.14 10.36
CA ALA A 62 -6.54 1.11 9.28
C ALA A 62 -7.92 1.76 9.09
N ILE A 63 -7.99 3.09 9.10
CA ILE A 63 -9.21 3.87 8.93
C ILE A 63 -9.11 4.61 7.60
N PHE A 64 -9.97 4.26 6.66
CA PHE A 64 -10.01 4.93 5.36
C PHE A 64 -10.93 6.15 5.40
N ILE A 65 -10.47 7.24 4.80
CA ILE A 65 -11.22 8.49 4.65
C ILE A 65 -11.24 8.81 3.16
N ASP A 66 -12.36 8.57 2.50
CA ASP A 66 -12.57 8.93 1.09
C ASP A 66 -13.93 9.61 0.94
N THR A 67 -14.10 10.35 -0.15
CA THR A 67 -15.35 11.01 -0.54
C THR A 67 -16.16 10.20 -1.54
N GLU A 68 -15.54 9.24 -2.24
CA GLU A 68 -16.20 8.37 -3.19
C GLU A 68 -16.83 7.16 -2.47
N PRO A 69 -18.13 6.88 -2.70
CA PRO A 69 -18.86 5.79 -2.03
C PRO A 69 -18.48 4.37 -2.48
#